data_AF-A0AAW5PFB8-F1
#
_entry.id   AF-A0AAW5PFB8-F1
#
_cell.length_a   1.000
_cell.length_b   1.000
_cell.length_c   1.000
_cell.angle_alpha   90.00
_cell.angle_beta   90.00
_cell.angle_gamma   90.00
#
_symmetry.space_group_name_H-M   'P 1'
#
loop_
_entity.id
_entity.type
_entity.pdbx_description
1 polymer ?
#
loop_
_entity_poly.entity_id
_entity_poly.type
_entity_poly.pdbx_seq_one_letter_code
_entity_poly.pdbx_strand_id
1 'polypeptide(L)' 'MAVTSAVIGSIVYSLPVDCSTVVVNGIGYQQCDNAWYQPRYAGTTVQYIVVDAPR' A
#
# COMPACT_ATOMS: atom_id res chain seq x y z
N MET A 1 10.08 -4.45 -16.05
CA MET A 1 9.86 -4.38 -14.58
C MET A 1 8.43 -4.79 -14.34
N ALA A 2 8.19 -5.88 -13.60
CA ALA A 2 6.84 -6.45 -13.43
C ALA A 2 6.04 -5.57 -12.47
N VAL A 3 5.03 -4.87 -13.00
CA VAL A 3 4.03 -4.19 -12.17
C VAL A 3 3.06 -5.28 -11.74
N THR A 4 3.24 -5.83 -10.54
CA THR A 4 2.16 -6.56 -9.89
C THR A 4 1.08 -5.55 -9.58
N SER A 5 0.11 -5.42 -10.48
CA SER A 5 -1.14 -4.72 -10.25
C SER A 5 -1.78 -5.32 -9.00
N ALA A 6 -1.57 -4.67 -7.86
CA ALA A 6 -2.02 -5.23 -6.60
C ALA A 6 -3.53 -5.11 -6.54
N VAL A 7 -4.19 -6.27 -6.52
CA VAL A 7 -5.62 -6.39 -6.32
C VAL A 7 -5.94 -5.94 -4.89
N ILE A 8 -7.03 -5.20 -4.69
CA ILE A 8 -7.52 -4.83 -3.35
C ILE A 8 -7.58 -6.08 -2.47
N GLY A 9 -6.98 -6.02 -1.28
CA GLY A 9 -6.79 -7.16 -0.38
C GLY A 9 -5.48 -7.94 -0.54
N SER A 10 -4.65 -7.63 -1.54
CA SER A 10 -3.31 -8.22 -1.66
C SER A 10 -2.34 -7.63 -0.64
N ILE A 11 -1.29 -8.38 -0.30
CA ILE A 11 -0.21 -7.91 0.58
C ILE A 11 1.04 -7.73 -0.28
N VAL A 12 1.65 -6.55 -0.23
CA VAL A 12 2.87 -6.24 -0.98
C VAL A 12 4.00 -5.93 -0.02
N TYR A 13 5.20 -6.43 -0.34
CA TYR A 13 6.43 -6.18 0.41
C TYR A 13 7.40 -5.26 -0.34
N SER A 14 7.26 -5.19 -1.66
CA SER A 14 8.10 -4.40 -2.55
C SER A 14 7.22 -3.60 -3.49
N LEU A 15 7.16 -2.29 -3.27
CA LEU A 15 6.42 -1.35 -4.09
C LEU A 15 7.36 -0.77 -5.15
N PRO A 16 6.94 -0.65 -6.42
CA PRO A 16 7.74 0.02 -7.43
C PRO A 16 7.87 1.52 -7.14
N VAL A 17 8.86 2.18 -7.75
CA VAL A 17 9.24 3.57 -7.44
C VAL A 17 8.18 4.61 -7.79
N ASP A 18 7.17 4.25 -8.59
CA ASP A 18 6.04 5.12 -8.96
C ASP A 18 5.01 5.35 -7.83
N CYS A 19 5.15 4.66 -6.70
CA CYS A 19 4.26 4.84 -5.56
C CYS A 19 4.54 6.15 -4.80
N SER A 20 3.50 6.97 -4.60
CA SER A 20 3.55 8.17 -3.78
C SER A 20 3.08 7.89 -2.36
N THR A 21 3.73 8.47 -1.36
CA THR A 21 3.25 8.39 0.02
C THR A 21 2.26 9.52 0.27
N VAL A 22 1.04 9.17 0.65
CA VAL A 22 -0.05 10.11 0.94
C VAL A 22 -0.50 9.93 2.38
N VAL A 23 -0.43 11.00 3.17
CA VAL A 23 -0.88 10.97 4.56
C VAL A 23 -2.35 11.33 4.61
N VAL A 24 -3.20 10.37 4.99
CA VAL A 24 -4.64 10.57 5.12
C VAL A 24 -5.02 10.38 6.58
N ASN A 25 -5.67 11.40 7.15
CA ASN A 25 -6.10 11.38 8.55
C ASN A 25 -4.96 11.11 9.56
N GLY A 26 -3.74 11.57 9.23
CA GLY A 26 -2.53 11.35 10.05
C GLY A 26 -1.86 9.98 9.86
N ILE A 27 -2.38 9.11 8.99
CA ILE A 27 -1.80 7.81 8.66
C ILE A 27 -1.11 7.90 7.30
N GLY A 28 0.17 7.52 7.24
CA GLY A 28 0.91 7.44 5.98
C GLY A 28 0.50 6.21 5.18
N TYR A 29 -0.29 6.42 4.12
CA TYR A 29 -0.60 5.39 3.14
C TYR A 29 0.36 5.51 1.96
N GLN A 30 0.60 4.39 1.27
CA GLN A 30 1.27 4.43 -0.03
C GLN A 30 0.19 4.31 -1.10
N GLN A 31 0.15 5.24 -2.05
CA GLN A 31 -0.76 5.25 -3.18
C GLN A 31 0.04 4.92 -4.44
N CYS A 32 -0.35 3.86 -5.15
CA CYS A 32 0.25 3.51 -6.44
C CYS A 32 -0.86 3.38 -7.48
N ASP A 33 -0.79 4.14 -8.57
CA ASP A 33 -1.77 4.15 -9.66
C ASP A 33 -3.24 4.28 -9.19
N ASN A 34 -3.89 3.16 -8.85
CA ASN A 34 -5.26 3.09 -8.33
C ASN A 34 -5.41 2.20 -7.06
N ALA A 35 -4.30 1.81 -6.43
CA ALA A 35 -4.26 0.97 -5.24
C ALA A 35 -3.71 1.77 -4.04
N TRP A 36 -4.30 1.59 -2.87
CA TRP A 36 -3.85 2.19 -1.62
C TRP A 36 -3.30 1.14 -0.70
N TYR A 37 -2.23 1.44 0.03
CA TYR A 37 -1.55 0.48 0.88
C TYR A 37 -1.44 1.02 2.29
N GLN A 38 -1.95 0.24 3.23
CA GLN A 38 -1.86 0.55 4.65
C GLN A 38 -0.82 -0.33 5.33
N PRO A 39 0.15 0.23 6.08
CA PRO A 39 1.08 -0.55 6.87
C PRO A 39 0.33 -1.26 8.00
N ARG A 40 0.49 -2.59 8.06
CA ARG A 40 -0.01 -3.46 9.11
C ARG A 40 1.14 -4.20 9.75
N TYR A 41 1.20 -4.14 11.08
CA TYR A 41 2.14 -4.94 11.85
C TYR A 41 1.58 -6.34 12.06
N ALA A 42 2.23 -7.34 11.46
CA ALA A 42 1.95 -8.75 11.67
C ALA A 42 3.08 -9.35 12.53
N GLY A 43 2.91 -9.30 13.85
CA GLY A 43 3.94 -9.71 14.80
C GLY A 43 5.15 -8.78 14.77
N THR A 44 6.28 -9.26 14.24
CA THR A 44 7.54 -8.50 14.07
C THR A 44 7.77 -8.01 12.64
N THR A 45 6.88 -8.32 11.70
CA THR A 45 7.01 -7.94 10.29
C THR A 45 6.00 -6.87 9.92
N VAL A 46 6.46 -5.84 9.21
CA VAL A 46 5.59 -4.87 8.54
C VAL A 46 5.12 -5.46 7.21
N GLN A 47 3.81 -5.52 7.04
CA GLN A 47 3.13 -5.93 5.83
C GLN A 47 2.29 -4.77 5.33
N TYR A 48 2.22 -4.55 4.02
CA TYR A 48 1.36 -3.51 3.46
C TYR A 48 0.14 -4.16 2.84
N ILE A 49 -1.04 -3.89 3.39
CA ILE A 49 -2.31 -4.41 2.85
C ILE A 49 -2.87 -3.40 1.86
N VAL A 50 -3.28 -3.89 0.69
CA VAL A 50 -4.02 -3.09 -0.28
C VAL A 50 -5.43 -2.85 0.24
N VAL A 51 -5.76 -1.57 0.41
CA VAL A 51 -7.07 -1.07 0.80
C VAL A 51 -7.67 -0.24 -0.34
N ASP A 52 -8.97 0.04 -0.23
CA ASP A 52 -9.64 1.03 -1.08
C ASP A 52 -9.15 2.44 -0.75
N ALA A 53 -9.34 3.38 -1.69
CA ALA A 53 -9.00 4.77 -1.46
C ALA A 53 -9.74 5.31 -0.24
N PRO A 54 -9.03 5.86 0.77
CA PRO A 54 -9.70 6.52 1.89
C PRO A 54 -10.45 7.75 1.33
N ARG A 55 -11.76 7.78 1.59
CA ARG A 55 -12.68 8.86 1.18
C ARG A 55 -12.55 10.11 2.04
#